data_AF-A0A2P7MR76-F1
#
_entry.id   AF-A0A2P7MR76-F1
#
_cell.length_a   1.000
_cell.length_b   1.000
_cell.length_c   1.000
_cell.angle_alpha   90.00
_cell.angle_beta   90.00
_cell.angle_gamma   90.00
#
_symmetry.space_group_name_H-M   'P 1'
#
loop_
_entity.id
_entity.type
_entity.pdbx_description
1 polymer ?
#
loop_
_entity_poly.entity_id
_entity_poly.type
_entity_poly.pdbx_seq_one_letter_code
_entity_poly.pdbx_strand_id
1 'polypeptide(L)'
;MADADDSFVAGDVIAGLTENFFEAVRSSPDLAAQEARPAELVYELDQVVSSYLEEQQLSSDAYQLIQQDVLNHIAHDLADQHHDLADLDVSFDAAGNADPAAVMAAMDHHFEALFSSESFSDDGYAALG
;
A
#
# COMPACT_ATOMS: atom_id res chain seq x y z
N MET A 1 7.47 -2.63 -35.67
CA MET A 1 7.44 -1.37 -34.91
C MET A 1 6.17 -1.40 -34.10
N ALA A 2 6.25 -1.96 -32.90
CA ALA A 2 5.17 -2.02 -31.94
C ALA A 2 5.69 -1.24 -30.73
N ASP A 3 5.22 0.00 -30.64
CA ASP A 3 5.37 0.84 -29.46
C ASP A 3 4.29 0.34 -28.49
N ALA A 4 4.64 -0.68 -27.72
CA ALA A 4 3.81 -1.16 -26.63
C ALA A 4 4.18 -0.33 -25.40
N ASP A 5 3.44 0.74 -25.21
CA ASP A 5 2.85 1.09 -23.92
C ASP A 5 3.71 0.78 -22.68
N ASP A 6 4.76 1.57 -22.48
CA ASP A 6 5.60 1.57 -21.27
C ASP A 6 4.81 2.07 -20.03
N SER A 7 3.59 2.60 -20.23
CA SER A 7 2.75 3.19 -19.18
C SER A 7 1.74 2.21 -18.57
N PHE A 8 1.31 1.16 -19.29
CA PHE A 8 0.33 0.18 -18.80
C PHE A 8 0.93 -0.84 -17.81
N VAL A 9 2.25 -1.03 -17.85
CA VAL A 9 2.96 -1.99 -16.98
C VAL A 9 3.02 -1.49 -15.53
N ALA A 10 3.03 -0.16 -15.31
CA ALA A 10 3.12 0.40 -13.96
C ALA A 10 1.87 0.09 -13.13
N GLY A 11 0.65 0.38 -13.61
CA GLY A 11 -0.56 0.26 -12.77
C GLY A 11 -0.80 -1.15 -12.20
N ASP A 12 -0.58 -2.20 -13.00
CA ASP A 12 -0.77 -3.59 -12.57
C ASP A 12 0.35 -4.07 -11.63
N VAL A 13 1.60 -3.66 -11.92
CA VAL A 13 2.75 -3.91 -11.04
C VAL A 13 2.57 -3.20 -9.70
N ILE A 14 2.16 -1.94 -9.71
CA ILE A 14 1.97 -1.13 -8.52
C ILE A 14 0.83 -1.72 -7.67
N ALA A 15 -0.31 -2.08 -8.27
CA ALA A 15 -1.38 -2.77 -7.57
C ALA A 15 -0.92 -4.09 -6.94
N GLY A 16 -0.12 -4.88 -7.68
CA GLY A 16 0.46 -6.13 -7.17
C GLY A 16 1.45 -5.92 -6.01
N LEU A 17 2.29 -4.88 -6.08
CA LEU A 17 3.20 -4.50 -4.99
C LEU A 17 2.46 -4.00 -3.76
N THR A 18 1.42 -3.18 -3.97
CA THR A 18 0.53 -2.72 -2.91
C THR A 18 -0.15 -3.89 -2.22
N GLU A 19 -0.67 -4.87 -2.96
CA GLU A 19 -1.29 -6.07 -2.40
C GLU A 19 -0.30 -6.92 -1.60
N ASN A 20 0.91 -7.13 -2.13
CA ASN A 20 1.98 -7.87 -1.44
C ASN A 20 2.40 -7.18 -0.13
N PHE A 21 2.49 -5.84 -0.17
CA PHE A 21 2.72 -5.02 1.02
C PHE A 21 1.61 -5.18 2.06
N PHE A 22 0.33 -5.09 1.68
CA PHE A 22 -0.78 -5.32 2.59
C PHE A 22 -0.78 -6.74 3.18
N GLU A 23 -0.40 -7.76 2.38
CA GLU A 23 -0.27 -9.14 2.86
C GLU A 23 0.85 -9.27 3.90
N ALA A 24 2.03 -8.70 3.64
CA ALA A 24 3.16 -8.68 4.58
C ALA A 24 2.79 -8.01 5.91
N VAL A 25 2.09 -6.86 5.81
CA VAL A 25 1.57 -6.11 6.95
C VAL A 25 0.53 -6.90 7.74
N ARG A 26 -0.41 -7.60 7.07
CA ARG A 26 -1.38 -8.51 7.73
C ARG A 26 -0.70 -9.68 8.42
N SER A 27 0.35 -10.23 7.82
CA SER A 27 1.08 -11.37 8.36
C SER A 27 1.94 -11.00 9.57
N SER A 28 2.12 -9.70 9.86
CA SER A 28 2.93 -9.19 10.95
C SER A 28 2.07 -8.85 12.18
N PRO A 29 1.98 -9.74 13.19
CA PRO A 29 1.19 -9.49 14.40
C PRO A 29 1.74 -8.36 15.27
N ASP A 30 3.00 -7.98 15.07
CA ASP A 30 3.67 -6.88 15.77
C ASP A 30 3.11 -5.52 15.33
N LEU A 31 2.81 -5.38 14.03
CA LEU A 31 2.20 -4.18 13.45
C LEU A 31 0.78 -3.91 13.99
N ALA A 32 0.05 -4.95 14.40
CA ALA A 32 -1.26 -4.77 15.02
C ALA A 32 -1.17 -4.24 16.48
N ALA A 33 -0.03 -4.40 17.14
CA ALA A 33 0.13 -4.16 18.58
C ALA A 33 0.90 -2.88 18.93
N GLN A 34 1.58 -2.24 17.97
CA GLN A 34 2.53 -1.16 18.25
C GLN A 34 1.98 0.28 18.08
N GLU A 35 2.61 1.24 18.76
CA GLU A 35 2.43 2.70 18.58
C GLU A 35 3.43 3.29 17.54
N ALA A 36 4.40 2.51 17.04
CA ALA A 36 5.42 2.92 16.06
C ALA A 36 5.19 2.33 14.64
N ARG A 37 3.94 1.95 14.34
CA ARG A 37 3.48 1.35 13.09
C ARG A 37 3.93 2.05 11.79
N PRO A 38 3.96 3.39 11.66
CA PRO A 38 4.36 4.01 10.40
C PRO A 38 5.82 3.69 10.00
N ALA A 39 6.71 3.49 10.97
CA ALA A 39 8.11 3.13 10.65
C ALA A 39 8.23 1.68 10.15
N GLU A 40 7.51 0.75 10.76
CA GLU A 40 7.44 -0.64 10.28
C GLU A 40 6.73 -0.74 8.93
N LEU A 41 5.67 0.02 8.68
CA LEU A 41 5.01 0.05 7.37
C LEU A 41 5.97 0.51 6.26
N VAL A 42 6.80 1.53 6.53
CA VAL A 42 7.84 1.96 5.58
C VAL A 42 8.88 0.87 5.35
N TYR A 43 9.25 0.14 6.40
CA TYR A 43 10.21 -0.97 6.30
C TYR A 43 9.67 -2.14 5.47
N GLU A 44 8.42 -2.54 5.69
CA GLU A 44 7.78 -3.60 4.90
C GLU A 44 7.63 -3.19 3.43
N LEU A 45 7.25 -1.93 3.18
CA LEU A 45 7.21 -1.39 1.82
C LEU A 45 8.60 -1.42 1.16
N ASP A 46 9.65 -1.04 1.89
CA ASP A 46 11.04 -1.10 1.41
C ASP A 46 11.46 -2.53 1.05
N GLN A 47 11.08 -3.52 1.86
CA GLN A 47 11.34 -4.94 1.60
C GLN A 47 10.65 -5.44 0.32
N VAL A 48 9.36 -5.10 0.14
CA VAL A 48 8.58 -5.52 -1.03
C VAL A 48 9.12 -4.90 -2.30
N VAL A 49 9.39 -3.58 -2.29
CA VAL A 49 9.95 -2.88 -3.45
C VAL A 49 11.38 -3.35 -3.75
N SER A 50 12.20 -3.58 -2.74
CA SER A 50 13.57 -4.11 -2.93
C SER A 50 13.56 -5.51 -3.52
N SER A 51 12.72 -6.41 -3.01
CA SER A 51 12.58 -7.77 -3.55
C SER A 51 12.17 -7.73 -5.01
N TYR A 52 11.20 -6.89 -5.35
CA TYR A 52 10.75 -6.71 -6.72
C TYR A 52 11.86 -6.17 -7.65
N LEU A 53 12.64 -5.19 -7.20
CA LEU A 53 13.76 -4.68 -7.98
C LEU A 53 14.81 -5.76 -8.24
N GLU A 54 15.12 -6.59 -7.24
CA GLU A 54 16.05 -7.70 -7.37
C GLU A 54 15.53 -8.75 -8.36
N GLU A 55 14.25 -9.10 -8.29
CA GLU A 55 13.60 -10.05 -9.20
C GLU A 55 13.56 -9.55 -10.65
N GLN A 56 13.26 -8.26 -10.84
CA GLN A 56 13.20 -7.63 -12.16
C GLN A 56 14.58 -7.17 -12.68
N GLN A 57 15.65 -7.35 -11.89
CA GLN A 57 16.99 -6.86 -12.19
C GLN A 57 17.05 -5.35 -12.46
N LEU A 58 16.18 -4.59 -11.77
CA LEU A 58 16.07 -3.15 -11.90
C LEU A 58 17.15 -2.44 -11.08
N SER A 59 17.49 -1.23 -11.51
CA SER A 59 18.45 -0.39 -10.78
C SER A 59 17.79 0.29 -9.59
N SER A 60 18.59 0.64 -8.58
CA SER A 60 18.16 1.40 -7.40
C SER A 60 17.53 2.76 -7.74
N ASP A 61 17.78 3.30 -8.93
CA ASP A 61 17.11 4.52 -9.43
C ASP A 61 15.60 4.31 -9.62
N ALA A 62 15.19 3.09 -10.03
CA ALA A 62 13.80 2.71 -10.15
C ALA A 62 13.11 2.51 -8.80
N TYR A 63 13.87 2.29 -7.72
CA TYR A 63 13.32 2.14 -6.37
C TYR A 63 12.47 3.34 -5.97
N GLN A 64 13.03 4.55 -6.11
CA GLN A 64 12.33 5.77 -5.69
C GLN A 64 11.08 6.03 -6.52
N LEU A 65 11.13 5.70 -7.82
CA LEU A 65 9.99 5.83 -8.73
C LEU A 65 8.88 4.85 -8.33
N ILE A 66 9.21 3.57 -8.16
CA ILE A 66 8.24 2.53 -7.80
C ILE A 66 7.67 2.79 -6.42
N GLN A 67 8.51 3.12 -5.43
CA GLN A 67 8.05 3.44 -4.08
C GLN A 67 7.08 4.63 -4.10
N GLN A 68 7.40 5.69 -4.84
CA GLN A 68 6.52 6.85 -4.96
C GLN A 68 5.21 6.50 -5.66
N ASP A 69 5.25 5.67 -6.70
CA ASP A 69 4.05 5.20 -7.40
C ASP A 69 3.15 4.33 -6.49
N VAL A 70 3.74 3.41 -5.70
CA VAL A 70 2.99 2.63 -4.68
C VAL A 70 2.34 3.56 -3.66
N LEU A 71 3.08 4.54 -3.14
CA LEU A 71 2.53 5.50 -2.18
C LEU A 71 1.43 6.37 -2.78
N ASN A 72 1.61 6.84 -4.02
CA ASN A 72 0.59 7.61 -4.74
C ASN A 72 -0.66 6.76 -4.98
N HIS A 73 -0.50 5.49 -5.33
CA HIS A 73 -1.61 4.57 -5.53
C HIS A 73 -2.39 4.34 -4.24
N ILE A 74 -1.70 4.06 -3.13
CA ILE A 74 -2.31 3.90 -1.81
C ILE A 74 -3.01 5.19 -1.36
N ALA A 75 -2.35 6.34 -1.54
CA ALA A 75 -2.92 7.64 -1.22
C ALA A 75 -4.21 7.92 -2.01
N HIS A 76 -4.22 7.58 -3.30
CA HIS A 76 -5.41 7.71 -4.15
C HIS A 76 -6.50 6.71 -3.79
N ASP A 77 -6.16 5.47 -3.44
CA ASP A 77 -7.13 4.47 -3.00
C ASP A 77 -7.79 4.89 -1.67
N LEU A 78 -7.00 5.34 -0.70
CA LEU A 78 -7.50 5.94 0.54
C LEU A 78 -8.37 7.16 0.26
N ALA A 79 -7.94 8.05 -0.64
CA ALA A 79 -8.69 9.23 -1.04
C ALA A 79 -10.02 8.89 -1.76
N ASP A 80 -10.07 7.81 -2.54
CA ASP A 80 -11.28 7.37 -3.23
C ASP A 80 -12.27 6.69 -2.27
N GLN A 81 -11.76 5.87 -1.35
CA GLN A 81 -12.55 5.25 -0.29
C GLN A 81 -13.16 6.27 0.69
N HIS A 82 -12.45 7.39 0.90
CA HIS A 82 -12.91 8.50 1.71
C HIS A 82 -13.65 9.55 0.87
N HIS A 83 -14.99 9.48 0.88
CA HIS A 83 -15.85 10.49 0.22
C HIS A 83 -15.61 11.93 0.75
N ASP A 84 -14.98 12.07 1.93
CA ASP A 84 -14.61 13.33 2.55
C ASP A 84 -13.08 13.41 2.72
N LEU A 85 -12.41 13.95 1.71
CA LEU A 85 -10.97 14.20 1.67
C LEU A 85 -10.48 15.13 2.80
N ALA A 86 -11.37 15.83 3.51
CA ALA A 86 -10.98 16.72 4.60
C ALA A 86 -10.69 15.96 5.91
N ASP A 87 -11.07 14.68 6.01
CA ASP A 87 -10.74 13.80 7.13
C ASP A 87 -9.42 13.03 6.87
N LEU A 88 -9.04 12.90 5.59
CA LEU A 88 -7.81 12.22 5.20
C LEU A 88 -6.62 13.19 5.26
N ASP A 89 -5.76 13.05 6.28
CA ASP A 89 -4.56 13.89 6.48
C ASP A 89 -3.40 13.49 5.53
N VAL A 90 -3.68 13.28 4.25
CA VAL A 90 -2.68 12.98 3.22
C VAL A 90 -2.31 14.25 2.48
N SER A 91 -1.03 14.62 2.58
CA SER A 91 -0.46 15.78 1.89
C SER A 91 0.14 15.36 0.54
N PHE A 92 -0.15 16.12 -0.51
CA PHE A 92 0.48 15.96 -1.83
C PHE A 92 1.36 17.17 -2.15
N ASP A 93 2.56 16.94 -2.68
CA ASP A 93 3.45 18.00 -3.15
C ASP A 93 2.93 18.64 -4.46
N ALA A 94 3.54 19.75 -4.89
CA ALA A 94 3.25 20.41 -6.16
C ALA A 94 3.36 19.49 -7.39
N ALA A 95 4.12 18.40 -7.30
CA ALA A 95 4.20 17.36 -8.34
C ALA A 95 3.03 16.33 -8.31
N GLY A 96 2.14 16.39 -7.32
CA GLY A 96 1.10 15.38 -7.09
C GLY A 96 1.60 14.13 -6.38
N ASN A 97 2.80 14.18 -5.79
CA ASN A 97 3.39 13.08 -5.04
C ASN A 97 2.91 13.11 -3.59
N ALA A 98 2.39 11.99 -3.09
CA ALA A 98 1.97 11.84 -1.72
C ALA A 98 3.17 11.78 -0.77
N ASP A 99 3.06 12.44 0.37
CA ASP A 99 4.09 12.40 1.41
C ASP A 99 4.07 11.03 2.11
N PRO A 100 5.21 10.29 2.15
CA PRO A 100 5.25 8.96 2.72
C PRO A 100 4.82 8.93 4.19
N ALA A 101 5.17 9.95 4.98
CA ALA A 101 4.79 9.98 6.39
C ALA A 101 3.27 10.20 6.54
N ALA A 102 2.69 11.05 5.69
CA ALA A 102 1.26 11.34 5.69
C ALA A 102 0.43 10.12 5.23
N VAL A 103 0.86 9.43 4.16
CA VAL A 103 0.22 8.20 3.69
C VAL A 103 0.24 7.14 4.77
N MET A 104 1.38 6.92 5.42
CA MET A 104 1.49 5.90 6.47
C MET A 104 0.68 6.25 7.72
N ALA A 105 0.60 7.54 8.08
CA ALA A 105 -0.26 7.99 9.18
C ALA A 105 -1.75 7.82 8.85
N ALA A 106 -2.16 8.11 7.61
CA ALA A 106 -3.53 7.88 7.16
C ALA A 106 -3.85 6.38 7.13
N MET A 107 -2.95 5.55 6.60
CA MET A 107 -3.07 4.09 6.66
C MET A 107 -3.18 3.57 8.09
N ASP A 108 -2.40 4.11 9.03
CA ASP A 108 -2.44 3.76 10.45
C ASP A 108 -3.81 4.08 11.08
N HIS A 109 -4.30 5.29 10.82
CA HIS A 109 -5.59 5.75 11.35
C HIS A 109 -6.76 4.93 10.80
N HIS A 110 -6.66 4.49 9.54
CA HIS A 110 -7.64 3.63 8.90
C HIS A 110 -7.31 2.14 8.99
N PHE A 111 -6.22 1.76 9.67
CA PHE A 111 -5.75 0.39 9.81
C PHE A 111 -6.82 -0.46 10.47
N GLU A 112 -7.33 -0.02 11.62
CA GLU A 112 -8.42 -0.73 12.29
C GLU A 112 -9.68 -0.83 11.42
N ALA A 113 -9.99 0.14 10.55
CA ALA A 113 -11.16 0.06 9.67
C ALA A 113 -10.95 -0.90 8.47
N LEU A 114 -9.76 -0.89 7.87
CA LEU A 114 -9.34 -1.77 6.78
C LEU A 114 -9.27 -3.23 7.24
N PHE A 115 -8.76 -3.48 8.45
CA PHE A 115 -8.59 -4.84 8.99
C PHE A 115 -9.75 -5.31 9.89
N SER A 116 -10.55 -4.43 10.49
CA SER A 116 -11.76 -4.86 11.22
C SER A 116 -12.87 -5.32 10.28
N SER A 117 -12.87 -4.88 9.02
CA SER A 117 -13.84 -5.37 8.02
C SER A 117 -13.59 -6.83 7.59
N GLU A 118 -12.40 -7.38 7.84
CA GLU A 118 -12.11 -8.81 7.65
C GLU A 118 -12.47 -9.69 8.85
N SER A 119 -13.14 -9.16 9.88
CA SER A 119 -13.80 -9.98 10.91
C SER A 119 -15.14 -10.59 10.45
N PHE A 120 -15.54 -10.43 9.19
CA PHE A 120 -16.80 -10.99 8.67
C PHE A 120 -16.63 -11.68 7.31
N SER A 121 -15.81 -12.72 7.25
CA SER A 121 -16.08 -13.91 6.43
C SER A 121 -15.33 -15.14 6.94
N ASP A 122 -15.34 -15.36 8.26
CA ASP A 122 -15.50 -16.74 8.75
C ASP A 122 -16.99 -17.12 8.52
N ASP A 123 -17.40 -17.25 7.25
CA ASP A 123 -18.56 -18.09 6.91
C ASP A 123 -18.08 -19.54 6.91
N GLY A 124 -17.52 -19.93 8.06
CA GLY A 124 -16.95 -21.22 8.38
C GLY A 124 -17.97 -22.06 9.12
N TYR A 125 -18.98 -22.54 8.38
CA TYR A 125 -19.77 -23.72 8.76
C TYR A 125 -20.88 -23.54 9.82
N ALA A 126 -21.82 -22.64 9.58
CA ALA A 126 -23.20 -22.83 10.03
C ALA A 126 -23.99 -23.68 9.01
N ALA A 127 -23.64 -24.97 8.86
CA ALA A 127 -24.40 -25.90 8.02
C ALA A 127 -24.48 -27.32 8.62
N LEU A 128 -25.55 -27.54 9.40
CA LEU A 128 -26.43 -28.72 9.39
C LEU A 128 -25.81 -30.12 9.23
N GLY A 129 -25.79 -30.85 10.34
CA GLY A 129 -25.66 -32.32 10.40
C GLY A 129 -25.91 -32.85 11.81
#